data_AF-A0A0F9SBW8-F1
#
_entry.id   AF-A0A0F9SBW8-F1
#
_cell.length_a   1.000
_cell.length_b   1.000
_cell.length_c   1.000
_cell.angle_alpha   90.00
_cell.angle_beta   90.00
_cell.angle_gamma   90.00
#
_symmetry.space_group_name_H-M   'P 1'
#
loop_
_entity.id
_entity.type
_entity.pdbx_description
1 polymer ?
#
loop_
_entity_poly.entity_id
_entity_poly.type
_entity_poly.pdbx_seq_one_letter_code
_entity_poly.pdbx_strand_id
1 'polypeptide(L)'
;MLDDDKTLNVIDETIQAAETNFKEFIDVLEASRTALINLEKEKVELSSEKGKLEKEKLLLESEKTKLESEKQQLELDKKKLELETKKLEEEKQERDQKIGALTDEQVKLLDEYQKVKFELQKFMTVAAEAEHAEFNFERVRALLSIYTVLVTEIWQGQPHYRILLTLHGDKEEMTREEIKNTTGIGGAFVLRSIQELAKVGLLDYDMDTGSAKLKKRLFPKKALEEK
;
A
#
# COMPACT_ATOMS: atom_id res chain seq x y z
N MET A 1 67.95 36.64 128.98
CA MET A 1 66.49 36.44 128.78
C MET A 1 65.92 37.23 127.61
N LEU A 2 66.71 37.96 126.80
CA LEU A 2 66.23 38.76 125.64
C LEU A 2 66.61 38.18 124.27
N ASP A 3 67.50 37.18 124.20
CA ASP A 3 67.96 36.57 122.95
C ASP A 3 67.09 35.37 122.52
N ASP A 4 66.61 34.56 123.47
CA ASP A 4 65.80 33.36 123.17
C ASP A 4 64.46 33.70 122.50
N ASP A 5 63.89 34.87 122.81
CA ASP A 5 62.62 35.36 122.23
C ASP A 5 62.77 35.79 120.76
N LYS A 6 63.97 36.26 120.36
CA LYS A 6 64.26 36.62 118.97
C LYS A 6 64.48 35.39 118.11
N THR A 7 65.17 34.38 118.63
CA THR A 7 65.35 33.09 117.94
C THR A 7 64.03 32.34 117.77
N LEU A 8 63.14 32.38 118.76
CA LEU A 8 61.79 31.81 118.65
C LEU A 8 60.95 32.50 117.56
N ASN A 9 60.96 33.84 117.50
CA ASN A 9 60.22 34.57 116.45
C ASN A 9 60.76 34.29 115.04
N VAL A 10 62.08 34.18 114.85
CA VAL A 10 62.65 33.83 113.53
C VAL A 10 62.30 32.39 113.13
N ILE A 11 62.23 31.46 114.09
CA ILE A 11 61.78 30.09 113.86
C ILE A 11 60.29 30.09 113.46
N ASP A 12 59.44 30.85 114.15
CA ASP A 12 58.00 30.96 113.83
C ASP A 12 57.76 31.62 112.46
N GLU A 13 58.50 32.68 112.11
CA GLU A 13 58.46 33.29 110.77
C GLU A 13 58.93 32.31 109.68
N THR A 14 59.95 31.51 109.96
CA THR A 14 60.45 30.48 109.03
C THR A 14 59.44 29.34 108.87
N ILE A 15 58.75 28.95 109.94
CA ILE A 15 57.68 27.95 109.92
C ILE A 15 56.48 28.49 109.12
N GLN A 16 56.06 29.74 109.34
CA GLN A 16 54.97 30.35 108.58
C GLN A 16 55.31 30.51 107.09
N ALA A 17 56.56 30.89 106.77
CA ALA A 17 57.02 30.95 105.38
C ALA A 17 57.04 29.55 104.74
N ALA A 18 57.47 28.54 105.48
CA ALA A 18 57.43 27.15 105.03
C ALA A 18 55.99 26.67 104.81
N GLU A 19 55.06 26.95 105.74
CA GLU A 19 53.64 26.63 105.61
C GLU A 19 53.00 27.31 104.41
N THR A 20 53.35 28.58 104.14
CA THR A 20 52.89 29.32 102.97
C THR A 20 53.41 28.69 101.67
N ASN A 21 54.70 28.37 101.62
CA ASN A 21 55.29 27.69 100.47
C ASN A 21 54.70 26.28 100.24
N PHE A 22 54.41 25.53 101.31
CA PHE A 22 53.75 24.24 101.21
C PHE A 22 52.32 24.37 100.70
N LYS A 23 51.59 25.41 101.13
CA LYS A 23 50.24 25.69 100.64
C LYS A 23 50.24 26.06 99.15
N GLU A 24 51.14 26.93 98.72
CA GLU A 24 51.32 27.26 97.30
C GLU A 24 51.69 26.04 96.47
N PHE A 25 52.55 25.15 97.00
CA PHE A 25 52.89 23.90 96.34
C PHE A 25 51.70 22.95 96.20
N ILE A 26 50.86 22.85 97.23
CA ILE A 26 49.61 22.07 97.18
C ILE A 26 48.66 22.66 96.12
N ASP A 27 48.50 23.99 96.07
CA ASP A 27 47.65 24.65 95.09
C ASP A 27 48.14 24.40 93.65
N VAL A 28 49.46 24.43 93.42
CA VAL A 28 50.08 24.09 92.12
C VAL A 28 49.88 22.61 91.76
N LEU A 29 49.98 21.71 92.74
CA LEU A 29 49.70 20.29 92.53
C LEU A 29 48.23 20.02 92.21
N GLU A 30 47.30 20.70 92.86
CA GLU A 30 45.87 20.61 92.57
C GLU A 30 45.53 21.19 91.19
N ALA A 31 46.12 22.32 90.81
CA ALA A 31 46.01 22.88 89.47
C ALA A 31 46.59 21.92 88.40
N SER A 32 47.73 21.29 88.67
CA SER A 32 48.34 20.31 87.76
C SER A 32 47.49 19.04 87.63
N ARG A 33 46.91 18.57 88.75
CA ARG A 33 46.01 17.42 88.77
C ARG A 33 44.73 17.69 87.99
N THR A 34 44.13 18.86 88.16
CA THR A 34 42.92 19.25 87.42
C THR A 34 43.20 19.42 85.92
N ALA A 35 44.35 19.98 85.55
CA ALA A 35 44.79 20.05 84.16
C ALA A 35 44.98 18.66 83.53
N LEU A 36 45.60 17.71 84.25
CA LEU A 36 45.74 16.33 83.80
C LEU A 36 44.38 15.64 83.59
N ILE A 37 43.43 15.83 84.51
CA ILE A 37 42.06 15.29 84.37
C ILE A 37 41.38 15.88 83.13
N ASN A 38 41.55 17.18 82.86
CA ASN A 38 40.97 17.81 81.68
C ASN A 38 41.60 17.31 80.38
N LEU A 39 42.93 17.17 80.34
CA LEU A 39 43.64 16.58 79.19
C LEU A 39 43.21 15.14 78.93
N GLU A 40 42.95 14.36 79.99
CA GLU A 40 42.46 12.99 79.84
C GLU A 40 41.02 12.95 79.28
N LYS A 41 40.15 13.88 79.70
CA LYS A 41 38.81 14.05 79.12
C LYS A 41 38.88 14.44 77.63
N GLU A 42 39.70 15.44 77.28
CA GLU A 42 39.89 15.87 75.89
C GLU A 42 40.42 14.74 75.02
N LYS A 43 41.35 13.92 75.53
CA LYS A 43 41.88 12.75 74.82
C LYS A 43 40.78 11.71 74.54
N VAL A 44 39.88 11.47 75.50
CA VAL A 44 38.74 10.56 75.32
C VAL A 44 37.76 11.12 74.28
N GLU A 45 37.46 12.42 74.34
CA GLU A 45 36.58 13.09 73.38
C GLU A 45 37.15 13.05 71.96
N LEU A 46 38.43 13.39 71.78
CA LEU A 46 39.13 13.30 70.49
C LEU A 46 39.15 11.87 69.96
N SER A 47 39.33 10.87 70.83
CA SER A 47 39.27 9.46 70.41
C SER A 47 37.87 9.07 69.94
N SER A 48 36.82 9.60 70.58
CA SER A 48 35.43 9.37 70.17
C SER A 48 35.14 10.02 68.82
N GLU A 49 35.58 11.27 68.63
CA GLU A 49 35.40 12.01 67.39
C GLU A 49 36.14 11.38 66.22
N LYS A 50 37.40 10.95 66.44
CA LYS A 50 38.16 10.17 65.46
C LYS A 50 37.41 8.90 65.03
N GLY A 51 36.80 8.19 65.98
CA GLY A 51 35.99 6.99 65.68
C GLY A 51 34.72 7.30 64.89
N LYS A 52 34.09 8.47 65.08
CA LYS A 52 32.94 8.91 64.27
C LYS A 52 33.37 9.28 62.85
N LEU A 53 34.45 10.03 62.70
CA LEU A 53 35.01 10.40 61.39
C LEU A 53 35.43 9.18 60.57
N GLU A 54 36.00 8.17 61.22
CA GLU A 54 36.38 6.93 60.54
C GLU A 54 35.17 6.14 60.04
N LYS A 55 34.07 6.11 60.82
CA LYS A 55 32.79 5.54 60.36
C LYS A 55 32.19 6.32 59.19
N GLU A 56 32.21 7.64 59.26
CA GLU A 56 31.70 8.50 58.18
C GLU A 56 32.52 8.33 56.90
N LYS A 57 33.84 8.23 57.01
CA LYS A 57 34.73 7.92 55.88
C LYS A 57 34.38 6.58 55.23
N LEU A 58 34.15 5.54 56.02
CA LEU A 58 33.76 4.22 55.50
C LEU A 58 32.39 4.27 54.80
N LEU A 59 31.43 5.03 55.35
CA LEU A 59 30.14 5.23 54.70
C LEU A 59 30.28 5.96 53.36
N LEU A 60 31.07 7.03 53.31
CA LEU A 60 31.34 7.78 52.07
C LEU A 60 32.06 6.93 51.01
N GLU A 61 33.02 6.08 51.41
CA GLU A 61 33.66 5.12 50.50
C GLU A 61 32.64 4.10 49.97
N SER A 62 31.72 3.64 50.81
CA SER A 62 30.65 2.73 50.38
C SER A 62 29.64 3.39 49.42
N GLU A 63 29.32 4.67 49.62
CA GLU A 63 28.45 5.43 48.71
C GLU A 63 29.14 5.72 47.39
N LYS A 64 30.43 6.08 47.43
CA LYS A 64 31.23 6.31 46.23
C LYS A 64 31.29 5.06 45.35
N THR A 65 31.50 3.88 45.95
CA THR A 65 31.53 2.61 45.19
C THR A 65 30.16 2.26 44.59
N LYS A 66 29.06 2.53 45.30
CA LYS A 66 27.70 2.39 44.76
C LYS A 66 27.45 3.32 43.58
N LEU A 67 27.76 4.62 43.72
CA LEU A 67 27.62 5.59 42.64
C LEU A 67 28.45 5.23 41.41
N GLU A 68 29.65 4.70 41.61
CA GLU A 68 30.50 4.25 40.51
C GLU A 68 29.90 3.03 39.80
N SER A 69 29.29 2.10 40.54
CA SER A 69 28.55 0.98 39.96
C SER A 69 27.29 1.41 39.20
N GLU A 70 26.51 2.36 39.73
CA GLU A 70 25.34 2.93 39.06
C GLU A 70 25.73 3.67 37.78
N LYS A 71 26.82 4.42 37.81
CA LYS A 71 27.35 5.10 36.62
C LYS A 71 27.73 4.09 35.52
N GLN A 72 28.40 3.00 35.88
CA GLN A 72 28.72 1.94 34.92
C GLN A 72 27.47 1.30 34.34
N GLN A 73 26.45 1.04 35.16
CA GLN A 73 25.18 0.50 34.71
C GLN A 73 24.45 1.45 33.74
N LEU A 74 24.41 2.75 34.06
CA LEU A 74 23.83 3.77 33.19
C LEU A 74 24.58 3.90 31.85
N GLU A 75 25.91 3.78 31.85
CA GLU A 75 26.68 3.75 30.61
C GLU A 75 26.36 2.52 29.74
N LEU A 76 26.17 1.35 30.36
CA LEU A 76 25.75 0.14 29.64
C LEU A 76 24.35 0.29 29.05
N ASP A 77 23.41 0.84 29.81
CA ASP A 77 22.04 1.01 29.35
C ASP A 77 21.93 2.10 28.28
N LYS A 78 22.74 3.16 28.36
CA LYS A 78 22.89 4.15 27.28
C LYS A 78 23.37 3.50 25.99
N LYS A 79 24.40 2.63 26.06
CA LYS A 79 24.90 1.91 24.87
C LYS A 79 23.84 0.97 24.28
N LYS A 80 23.06 0.28 25.12
CA LYS A 80 21.95 -0.57 24.64
C LYS A 80 20.88 0.25 23.93
N LEU A 81 20.48 1.39 24.50
CA LEU A 81 19.51 2.29 23.87
C LEU A 81 20.03 2.87 22.55
N GLU A 82 21.32 3.22 22.46
CA GLU A 82 21.94 3.65 21.20
C GLU A 82 21.91 2.54 20.13
N LEU A 83 22.12 1.28 20.51
CA LEU A 83 21.98 0.15 19.57
C LEU A 83 20.53 -0.08 19.15
N GLU A 84 19.59 0.02 20.08
CA GLU A 84 18.16 -0.19 19.81
C GLU A 84 17.59 0.91 18.92
N THR A 85 17.96 2.16 19.16
CA THR A 85 17.60 3.30 18.30
C THR A 85 18.16 3.15 16.88
N LYS A 86 19.41 2.73 16.75
CA LYS A 86 20.01 2.46 15.43
C LYS A 86 19.27 1.34 14.69
N LYS A 87 18.95 0.23 15.38
CA LYS A 87 18.18 -0.87 14.80
C LYS A 87 16.78 -0.43 14.38
N LEU A 88 16.12 0.39 15.19
CA LEU A 88 14.79 0.92 14.86
C LEU A 88 14.85 1.85 13.64
N GLU A 89 15.92 2.61 13.48
CA GLU A 89 16.13 3.46 12.31
C GLU A 89 16.41 2.65 11.03
N GLU A 90 17.18 1.56 11.13
CA GLU A 90 17.35 0.59 10.03
C GLU A 90 16.00 -0.06 9.65
N GLU A 91 15.21 -0.52 10.62
CA GLU A 91 13.88 -1.08 10.38
C GLU A 91 12.93 -0.06 9.74
N LYS A 92 13.01 1.21 10.13
CA LYS A 92 12.23 2.29 9.54
C LYS A 92 12.62 2.50 8.08
N GLN A 93 13.91 2.56 7.76
CA GLN A 93 14.38 2.69 6.38
C GLN A 93 13.95 1.52 5.51
N GLU A 94 14.02 0.28 6.02
CA GLU A 94 13.51 -0.89 5.28
C GLU A 94 12.00 -0.81 5.04
N ARG A 95 11.23 -0.36 6.03
CA ARG A 95 9.78 -0.16 5.87
C ARG A 95 9.49 0.90 4.82
N ASP A 96 10.19 2.03 4.86
CA ASP A 96 10.00 3.12 3.89
C ASP A 96 10.34 2.65 2.46
N GLN A 97 11.40 1.84 2.29
CA GLN A 97 11.73 1.21 1.00
C GLN A 97 10.63 0.24 0.52
N LYS A 98 10.11 -0.62 1.41
CA LYS A 98 9.01 -1.53 1.08
C LYS A 98 7.73 -0.77 0.71
N ILE A 99 7.42 0.31 1.41
CA ILE A 99 6.28 1.17 1.11
C ILE A 99 6.46 1.83 -0.26
N GLY A 100 7.67 2.33 -0.58
CA GLY A 100 7.99 2.87 -1.91
C GLY A 100 7.78 1.83 -3.01
N ALA A 101 8.33 0.63 -2.86
CA ALA A 101 8.17 -0.46 -3.83
C ALA A 101 6.71 -0.87 -4.05
N LEU A 102 5.93 -1.02 -2.96
CA LEU A 102 4.50 -1.35 -3.05
C LEU A 102 3.70 -0.23 -3.74
N THR A 103 4.07 1.03 -3.49
CA THR A 103 3.43 2.18 -4.14
C THR A 103 3.71 2.18 -5.64
N ASP A 104 4.95 1.91 -6.04
CA ASP A 104 5.33 1.79 -7.45
C ASP A 104 4.61 0.62 -8.14
N GLU A 105 4.47 -0.52 -7.47
CA GLU A 105 3.68 -1.66 -7.96
C GLU A 105 2.20 -1.31 -8.13
N GLN A 106 1.61 -0.61 -7.16
CA GLN A 106 0.22 -0.14 -7.28
C GLN A 106 0.01 0.79 -8.47
N VAL A 107 0.95 1.71 -8.72
CA VAL A 107 0.90 2.61 -9.88
C VAL A 107 1.00 1.83 -11.19
N LYS A 108 1.92 0.87 -11.29
CA LYS A 108 2.05 0.00 -12.47
C LYS A 108 0.78 -0.83 -12.71
N LEU A 109 0.23 -1.43 -11.67
CA LEU A 109 -0.98 -2.23 -11.76
C LEU A 109 -2.18 -1.39 -12.22
N LEU A 110 -2.26 -0.13 -11.77
CA LEU A 110 -3.29 0.80 -12.21
C LEU A 110 -3.17 1.13 -13.70
N ASP A 111 -1.95 1.35 -14.20
CA ASP A 111 -1.68 1.58 -15.62
C ASP A 111 -2.02 0.35 -16.48
N GLU A 112 -1.63 -0.85 -16.04
CA GLU A 112 -2.00 -2.11 -16.69
C GLU A 112 -3.52 -2.32 -16.73
N TYR A 113 -4.22 -2.04 -15.63
CA TYR A 113 -5.67 -2.11 -15.57
C TYR A 113 -6.34 -1.16 -16.56
N GLN A 114 -5.83 0.07 -16.70
CA GLN A 114 -6.34 1.04 -17.68
C GLN A 114 -6.13 0.56 -19.12
N LYS A 115 -4.97 -0.02 -19.43
CA LYS A 115 -4.68 -0.60 -20.75
C LYS A 115 -5.62 -1.75 -21.06
N VAL A 116 -5.78 -2.70 -20.14
CA VAL A 116 -6.72 -3.83 -20.30
C VAL A 116 -8.15 -3.35 -20.50
N LYS A 117 -8.59 -2.35 -19.73
CA LYS A 117 -9.92 -1.75 -19.89
C LYS A 117 -10.12 -1.17 -21.29
N PHE A 118 -9.12 -0.48 -21.82
CA PHE A 118 -9.16 0.09 -23.16
C PHE A 118 -9.18 -0.98 -24.25
N GLU A 119 -8.36 -2.03 -24.11
CA GLU A 119 -8.37 -3.18 -25.02
C GLU A 119 -9.71 -3.92 -25.00
N LEU A 120 -10.29 -4.13 -23.81
CA LEU A 120 -11.60 -4.75 -23.66
C LEU A 120 -12.70 -3.91 -24.32
N GLN A 121 -12.62 -2.58 -24.21
CA GLN A 121 -13.54 -1.68 -24.90
C GLN A 121 -13.43 -1.78 -26.42
N LYS A 122 -12.21 -1.85 -26.96
CA LYS A 122 -11.98 -2.10 -28.40
C LYS A 122 -12.51 -3.46 -28.84
N PHE A 123 -12.32 -4.49 -28.02
CA PHE A 123 -12.84 -5.81 -28.32
C PHE A 123 -14.36 -5.81 -28.37
N MET A 124 -15.03 -5.12 -27.42
CA MET A 124 -16.49 -4.96 -27.44
C MET A 124 -16.99 -4.23 -28.69
N THR A 125 -16.30 -3.18 -29.16
CA THR A 125 -16.70 -2.49 -30.39
C THR A 125 -16.53 -3.39 -31.61
N VAL A 126 -15.42 -4.12 -31.71
CA VAL A 126 -15.18 -5.06 -32.82
C VAL A 126 -16.17 -6.21 -32.79
N ALA A 127 -16.52 -6.73 -31.60
CA ALA A 127 -17.51 -7.79 -31.46
C ALA A 127 -18.91 -7.31 -31.86
N ALA A 128 -19.30 -6.08 -31.50
CA ALA A 128 -20.58 -5.50 -31.93
C ALA A 128 -20.62 -5.27 -33.46
N GLU A 129 -19.52 -4.79 -34.05
CA GLU A 129 -19.39 -4.65 -35.50
C GLU A 129 -19.46 -6.01 -36.21
N ALA A 130 -18.81 -7.04 -35.66
CA ALA A 130 -18.85 -8.40 -36.19
C ALA A 130 -20.25 -9.03 -36.07
N GLU A 131 -20.96 -8.82 -34.96
CA GLU A 131 -22.35 -9.27 -34.79
C GLU A 131 -23.31 -8.59 -35.78
N HIS A 132 -23.03 -7.34 -36.16
CA HIS A 132 -23.79 -6.67 -37.22
C HIS A 132 -23.39 -7.10 -38.64
N ALA A 133 -22.14 -7.52 -38.85
CA ALA A 133 -21.64 -7.99 -40.14
C ALA A 133 -21.96 -9.47 -40.43
N GLU A 134 -21.99 -10.32 -39.40
CA GLU A 134 -22.28 -11.75 -39.52
C GLU A 134 -23.78 -12.00 -39.30
N PHE A 135 -24.45 -12.49 -40.35
CA PHE A 135 -25.85 -12.95 -40.40
C PHE A 135 -26.98 -11.92 -40.55
N ASN A 136 -27.13 -11.39 -41.77
CA ASN A 136 -28.46 -10.99 -42.24
C ASN A 136 -29.31 -12.27 -42.52
N PHE A 137 -29.89 -12.82 -41.46
CA PHE A 137 -30.74 -14.03 -41.51
C PHE A 137 -31.93 -13.87 -42.47
N GLU A 138 -32.43 -12.65 -42.64
CA GLU A 138 -33.50 -12.33 -43.59
C GLU A 138 -33.02 -12.50 -45.04
N ARG A 139 -31.80 -12.04 -45.36
CA ARG A 139 -31.17 -12.23 -46.68
C ARG A 139 -30.91 -13.71 -46.96
N VAL A 140 -30.41 -14.46 -45.99
CA VAL A 140 -30.19 -15.92 -46.13
C VAL A 140 -31.51 -16.65 -46.37
N ARG A 141 -32.57 -16.30 -45.62
CA ARG A 141 -33.91 -16.88 -45.79
C ARG A 141 -34.54 -16.52 -47.14
N ALA A 142 -34.35 -15.28 -47.61
CA ALA A 142 -34.81 -14.84 -48.92
C ALA A 142 -34.13 -15.64 -50.04
N LEU A 143 -32.80 -15.78 -49.99
CA LEU A 143 -32.03 -16.57 -50.94
C LEU A 143 -32.48 -18.04 -50.95
N LEU A 144 -32.63 -18.66 -49.79
CA LEU A 144 -33.12 -20.04 -49.66
C LEU A 144 -34.54 -20.23 -50.21
N SER A 145 -35.39 -19.21 -50.10
CA SER A 145 -36.75 -19.24 -50.66
C SER A 145 -36.72 -19.27 -52.19
N ILE A 146 -35.83 -18.50 -52.83
CA ILE A 146 -35.62 -18.56 -54.29
C ILE A 146 -35.08 -19.94 -54.67
N TYR A 147 -34.04 -20.43 -53.99
CA TYR A 147 -33.44 -21.73 -54.28
C TYR A 147 -34.42 -22.90 -54.12
N THR A 148 -35.30 -22.84 -53.12
CA THR A 148 -36.33 -23.86 -52.91
C THR A 148 -37.23 -23.95 -54.14
N VAL A 149 -37.77 -22.83 -54.60
CA VAL A 149 -38.63 -22.74 -55.79
C VAL A 149 -37.91 -23.25 -57.05
N LEU A 150 -36.65 -22.86 -57.24
CA LEU A 150 -35.86 -23.32 -58.40
C LEU A 150 -35.65 -24.84 -58.39
N VAL A 151 -35.44 -25.45 -57.23
CA VAL A 151 -35.21 -26.90 -57.11
C VAL A 151 -36.52 -27.69 -57.17
N THR A 152 -37.62 -27.16 -56.62
CA THR A 152 -38.89 -27.88 -56.56
C THR A 152 -39.74 -27.76 -57.82
N GLU A 153 -39.71 -26.60 -58.50
CA GLU A 153 -40.68 -26.31 -59.58
C GLU A 153 -40.06 -26.20 -60.98
N ILE A 154 -38.78 -25.81 -61.09
CA ILE A 154 -38.18 -25.44 -62.39
C ILE A 154 -37.00 -26.34 -62.77
N TRP A 155 -36.26 -26.84 -61.78
CA TRP A 155 -35.06 -27.68 -61.95
C TRP A 155 -34.01 -27.05 -62.90
N GLN A 156 -33.90 -25.72 -62.89
CA GLN A 156 -32.96 -24.90 -63.67
C GLN A 156 -32.43 -23.76 -62.79
N GLY A 157 -31.14 -23.45 -62.93
CA GLY A 157 -30.43 -22.68 -61.90
C GLY A 157 -30.24 -21.20 -62.20
N GLN A 158 -29.25 -20.88 -63.04
CA GLN A 158 -28.62 -19.58 -62.98
C GLN A 158 -29.43 -18.43 -63.63
N PRO A 159 -30.06 -18.60 -64.80
CA PRO A 159 -30.85 -17.54 -65.42
C PRO A 159 -32.13 -17.20 -64.63
N HIS A 160 -32.86 -18.21 -64.18
CA HIS A 160 -34.11 -18.06 -63.42
C HIS A 160 -33.86 -17.43 -62.05
N TYR A 161 -32.79 -17.84 -61.36
CA TYR A 161 -32.36 -17.26 -60.09
C TYR A 161 -32.13 -15.74 -60.21
N ARG A 162 -31.35 -15.31 -61.20
CA ARG A 162 -31.01 -13.90 -61.38
C ARG A 162 -32.23 -13.04 -61.72
N ILE A 163 -33.12 -13.56 -62.56
CA ILE A 163 -34.37 -12.88 -62.91
C ILE A 163 -35.26 -12.71 -61.68
N LEU A 164 -35.46 -13.78 -60.89
CA LEU A 164 -36.22 -13.71 -59.65
C LEU A 164 -35.57 -12.77 -58.63
N LEU A 165 -34.26 -12.85 -58.44
CA LEU A 165 -33.52 -11.98 -57.51
C LEU A 165 -33.71 -10.50 -57.88
N THR A 166 -33.59 -10.17 -59.17
CA THR A 166 -33.75 -8.81 -59.69
C THR A 166 -35.19 -8.31 -59.53
N LEU A 167 -36.18 -9.14 -59.86
CA LEU A 167 -37.60 -8.77 -59.78
C LEU A 167 -38.11 -8.67 -58.33
N HIS A 168 -37.53 -9.43 -57.40
CA HIS A 168 -37.86 -9.33 -55.98
C HIS A 168 -37.18 -8.14 -55.29
N GLY A 169 -35.98 -7.74 -55.73
CA GLY A 169 -35.20 -6.64 -55.17
C GLY A 169 -35.48 -5.29 -55.82
N ASP A 170 -35.05 -5.12 -57.08
CA ASP A 170 -34.91 -3.83 -57.74
C ASP A 170 -36.26 -3.26 -58.22
N LYS A 171 -37.01 -4.04 -59.01
CA LYS A 171 -38.30 -3.64 -59.59
C LYS A 171 -39.24 -4.83 -59.74
N GLU A 172 -40.50 -4.66 -59.35
CA GLU A 172 -41.53 -5.73 -59.49
C GLU A 172 -41.93 -6.01 -60.94
N GLU A 173 -41.71 -5.04 -61.82
CA GLU A 173 -42.10 -5.10 -63.23
C GLU A 173 -40.95 -4.53 -64.07
N MET A 174 -40.49 -5.31 -65.05
CA MET A 174 -39.41 -4.94 -65.94
C MET A 174 -39.67 -5.50 -67.34
N THR A 175 -39.28 -4.76 -68.36
CA THR A 175 -39.28 -5.25 -69.74
C THR A 175 -38.16 -6.27 -69.96
N ARG A 176 -38.32 -7.12 -70.98
CA ARG A 176 -37.31 -8.11 -71.36
C ARG A 176 -35.92 -7.51 -71.58
N GLU A 177 -35.82 -6.34 -72.22
CA GLU A 177 -34.54 -5.68 -72.47
C GLU A 177 -33.94 -5.10 -71.17
N GLU A 178 -34.77 -4.57 -70.26
CA GLU A 178 -34.29 -4.14 -68.94
C GLU A 178 -33.77 -5.33 -68.11
N ILE A 179 -34.46 -6.46 -68.12
CA ILE A 179 -34.02 -7.68 -67.43
C ILE A 179 -32.69 -8.17 -68.01
N LYS A 180 -32.56 -8.21 -69.33
CA LYS A 180 -31.32 -8.58 -70.02
C LYS A 180 -30.15 -7.67 -69.62
N ASN A 181 -30.36 -6.36 -69.63
CA ASN A 181 -29.32 -5.39 -69.29
C ASN A 181 -28.94 -5.45 -67.81
N THR A 182 -29.89 -5.70 -66.92
CA THR A 182 -29.67 -5.74 -65.46
C THR A 182 -29.05 -7.06 -65.00
N THR A 183 -29.46 -8.18 -65.60
CA THR A 183 -28.99 -9.53 -65.20
C THR A 183 -27.75 -10.02 -65.96
N GLY A 184 -27.42 -9.38 -67.09
CA GLY A 184 -26.34 -9.77 -67.99
C GLY A 184 -26.56 -11.11 -68.71
N ILE A 185 -27.80 -11.62 -68.72
CA ILE A 185 -28.15 -12.90 -69.35
C ILE A 185 -28.43 -12.68 -70.84
N GLY A 186 -28.00 -13.61 -71.70
CA GLY A 186 -28.31 -13.56 -73.13
C GLY A 186 -29.82 -13.54 -73.41
N GLY A 187 -30.26 -12.68 -74.33
CA GLY A 187 -31.69 -12.40 -74.54
C GLY A 187 -32.58 -13.61 -74.89
N ALA A 188 -32.00 -14.66 -75.49
CA ALA A 188 -32.71 -15.93 -75.74
C ALA A 188 -33.00 -16.70 -74.44
N PHE A 189 -32.04 -16.72 -73.50
CA PHE A 189 -32.19 -17.34 -72.20
C PHE A 189 -33.14 -16.55 -71.30
N VAL A 190 -33.12 -15.21 -71.37
CA VAL A 190 -34.08 -14.35 -70.65
C VAL A 190 -35.52 -14.69 -71.04
N LEU A 191 -35.81 -14.74 -72.34
CA LEU A 191 -37.16 -15.06 -72.83
C LEU A 191 -37.62 -16.44 -72.36
N ARG A 192 -36.76 -17.46 -72.53
CA ARG A 192 -37.05 -18.82 -72.11
C ARG A 192 -37.31 -18.90 -70.61
N SER A 193 -36.46 -18.29 -69.80
CA SER A 193 -36.61 -18.29 -68.35
C SER A 193 -37.85 -17.54 -67.88
N ILE A 194 -38.20 -16.41 -68.50
CA ILE A 194 -39.44 -15.68 -68.17
C ILE A 194 -40.67 -16.54 -68.49
N GLN A 195 -40.69 -17.21 -69.64
CA GLN A 195 -41.80 -18.10 -70.02
C GLN A 195 -41.91 -19.31 -69.08
N GLU A 196 -40.80 -19.92 -68.71
CA GLU A 196 -40.76 -21.03 -67.75
C GLU A 196 -41.23 -20.58 -66.35
N LEU A 197 -40.81 -19.39 -65.89
CA LEU A 197 -41.26 -18.78 -64.63
C LEU A 197 -42.76 -18.41 -64.67
N ALA A 198 -43.25 -17.94 -65.81
CA ALA A 198 -44.66 -17.61 -66.00
C ALA A 198 -45.54 -18.86 -66.03
N LYS A 199 -45.05 -19.95 -66.64
CA LYS A 199 -45.74 -21.26 -66.65
C LYS A 199 -45.93 -21.83 -65.24
N VAL A 200 -44.97 -21.59 -64.35
CA VAL A 200 -45.01 -21.99 -62.94
C VAL A 200 -45.83 -21.00 -62.08
N GLY A 201 -46.30 -19.90 -62.66
CA GLY A 201 -47.17 -18.92 -62.00
C GLY A 201 -46.44 -17.94 -61.09
N LEU A 202 -45.12 -17.81 -61.25
CA LEU A 202 -44.32 -16.86 -60.46
C LEU A 202 -44.31 -15.46 -61.08
N LEU A 203 -44.39 -15.38 -62.41
CA LEU A 203 -44.45 -14.16 -63.18
C LEU A 203 -45.72 -14.12 -64.05
N ASP A 204 -46.21 -12.93 -64.34
CA ASP A 204 -47.11 -12.68 -65.47
C ASP A 204 -46.28 -12.04 -66.59
N TYR A 205 -46.35 -12.60 -67.79
CA TYR A 205 -45.59 -12.13 -68.95
C TYR A 205 -46.53 -11.75 -70.09
N ASP A 206 -46.42 -10.51 -70.54
CA ASP A 206 -47.15 -10.00 -71.70
C ASP A 206 -46.27 -10.10 -72.95
N MET A 207 -46.73 -10.88 -73.94
CA MET A 207 -46.02 -11.12 -75.19
C MET A 207 -46.01 -9.89 -76.11
N ASP A 208 -47.00 -8.99 -75.98
CA ASP A 208 -47.18 -7.84 -76.86
C ASP A 208 -46.31 -6.65 -76.41
N THR A 209 -46.21 -6.45 -75.10
CA THR A 209 -45.40 -5.37 -74.51
C THR A 209 -44.01 -5.83 -74.04
N GLY A 210 -43.79 -7.14 -73.96
CA GLY A 210 -42.53 -7.73 -73.48
C GLY A 210 -42.27 -7.45 -72.00
N SER A 211 -43.30 -7.08 -71.23
CA SER A 211 -43.22 -6.81 -69.80
C SER A 211 -43.36 -8.10 -68.98
N ALA A 212 -42.49 -8.28 -68.00
CA ALA A 212 -42.56 -9.36 -67.02
C ALA A 212 -42.81 -8.75 -65.64
N LYS A 213 -43.92 -9.16 -65.02
CA LYS A 213 -44.34 -8.68 -63.71
C LYS A 213 -44.32 -9.81 -62.71
N LEU A 214 -43.81 -9.54 -61.52
CA LEU A 214 -43.83 -10.47 -60.42
C LEU A 214 -45.26 -10.68 -59.90
N LYS A 215 -45.76 -11.92 -60.00
CA LYS A 215 -47.12 -12.27 -59.56
C LYS A 215 -47.20 -12.55 -58.07
N LYS A 216 -46.16 -13.18 -57.52
CA LYS A 216 -46.08 -13.58 -56.11
C LYS A 216 -44.72 -13.25 -55.54
N ARG A 217 -44.69 -12.50 -54.43
CA ARG A 217 -43.47 -12.28 -53.65
C ARG A 217 -43.16 -13.51 -52.79
N LEU A 218 -41.93 -14.00 -52.88
CA LEU A 218 -41.42 -15.12 -52.08
C LEU A 218 -40.94 -14.66 -50.69
N PHE A 219 -40.55 -13.39 -50.55
CA PHE A 219 -40.10 -12.76 -49.30
C PHE A 219 -40.34 -11.23 -49.34
N PRO A 220 -40.29 -10.55 -48.17
CA PRO A 220 -40.46 -9.10 -48.08
C PRO A 220 -39.33 -8.34 -48.80
N LYS A 221 -39.64 -7.22 -49.46
CA LYS A 221 -38.66 -6.40 -50.21
C LYS A 221 -37.43 -6.01 -49.37
N LYS A 222 -37.65 -5.68 -48.10
CA LYS A 222 -36.62 -5.31 -47.11
C LYS A 222 -35.57 -6.40 -46.86
N ALA A 223 -35.87 -7.66 -47.16
CA ALA A 223 -34.95 -8.77 -46.92
C ALA A 223 -33.73 -8.78 -47.88
N LEU A 224 -33.79 -8.02 -48.98
CA LEU A 224 -32.68 -7.83 -49.92
C LEU A 224 -32.11 -6.40 -49.93
N GLU A 225 -32.66 -5.50 -49.11
CA GLU A 225 -32.12 -4.14 -48.96
C GLU A 225 -30.84 -4.20 -48.11
N GLU A 226 -29.73 -3.72 -48.65
CA GLU A 226 -28.52 -3.51 -47.85
C GLU A 226 -28.79 -2.32 -46.91
N LYS A 227 -28.58 -2.53 -45.61
CA LYS A 227 -28.55 -1.44 -44.62
C LYS A 227 -27.17 -0.81 -44.60
#